data_AF-A0A645DUC2-F1
#
_entry.id   AF-A0A645DUC2-F1
#
_cell.length_a   1.000
_cell.length_b   1.000
_cell.length_c   1.000
_cell.angle_alpha   90.00
_cell.angle_beta   90.00
_cell.angle_gamma   90.00
#
_symmetry.space_group_name_H-M   'P 1'
#
loop_
_entity.id
_entity.type
_entity.pdbx_description
1 polymer ?
#
loop_
_entity_poly.entity_id
_entity_poly.type
_entity_poly.pdbx_seq_one_letter_code
_entity_poly.pdbx_strand_id
1 'polypeptide(L)'
;MASFANIRKGGLIAVNLRDDDNLISVMTTNGENEIFVATRNGLGIKFSEKDVRPMGRTATGVKAITLRGEDYVVSAVKIMENAEILNVTEKGFGKRTETDAFTVQYRGGKGLKVHQLTEKTGALTGVLLVEENEEVMLMTSEGIIIRLRARDISTIGRVSQGVKLMNLNDGVTVVGIAKISEEDIKDDELEILDDETSANEESSIISEEETSITE
;
A
#
# COMPACT_ATOMS: atom_id res chain seq x y z
N MET A 1 3.91 -13.88 18.32
CA MET A 1 2.65 -13.51 19.02
C MET A 1 2.73 -13.58 20.55
N ALA A 2 3.44 -14.53 21.17
CA ALA A 2 3.48 -14.67 22.63
C ALA A 2 3.81 -13.38 23.42
N SER A 3 4.73 -12.55 22.92
CA SER A 3 5.11 -11.27 23.57
C SER A 3 4.01 -10.19 23.58
N PHE A 4 2.92 -10.41 22.85
CA PHE A 4 1.75 -9.53 22.76
C PHE A 4 0.46 -10.21 23.28
N ALA A 5 0.56 -11.35 23.95
CA ALA A 5 -0.62 -12.09 24.44
C ALA A 5 -1.45 -11.30 25.48
N ASN A 6 -0.81 -10.39 26.24
CA ASN A 6 -1.46 -9.63 27.31
C ASN A 6 -1.33 -8.12 27.07
N ILE A 7 -2.21 -7.56 26.24
CA ILE A 7 -2.25 -6.13 25.91
C ILE A 7 -3.05 -5.37 26.98
N ARG A 8 -2.48 -4.28 27.51
CA ARG A 8 -3.14 -3.41 28.49
C ARG A 8 -3.81 -2.22 27.78
N LYS A 9 -4.80 -1.59 28.41
CA LYS A 9 -5.47 -0.38 27.87
C LYS A 9 -4.48 0.76 27.52
N GLY A 10 -3.39 0.90 28.28
CA GLY A 10 -2.35 1.90 28.02
C GLY A 10 -1.38 1.55 26.89
N GLY A 11 -1.63 0.47 26.16
CA GLY A 11 -0.76 -0.01 25.11
C GLY A 11 0.50 -0.71 25.63
N LEU A 12 1.37 -1.04 24.70
CA LEU A 12 2.56 -1.85 24.89
C LEU A 12 3.63 -1.40 23.90
N ILE A 13 4.86 -1.16 24.36
CA ILE A 13 5.99 -0.88 23.47
C ILE A 13 6.15 -2.07 22.51
N ALA A 14 6.18 -1.82 21.20
CA ALA A 14 6.35 -2.86 20.17
C ALA A 14 7.76 -2.86 19.57
N VAL A 15 8.38 -1.68 19.50
CA VAL A 15 9.76 -1.43 19.04
C VAL A 15 10.26 -0.15 19.70
N ASN A 16 11.57 -0.04 19.92
CA ASN A 16 12.18 1.21 20.37
C ASN A 16 12.63 2.04 19.16
N LEU A 17 12.05 3.24 18.96
CA LEU A 17 12.42 4.15 17.88
C LEU A 17 13.36 5.25 18.39
N ARG A 18 14.17 5.79 17.49
CA ARG A 18 14.92 7.02 17.74
C ARG A 18 14.00 8.23 17.50
N ASP A 19 14.38 9.38 18.03
CA ASP A 19 13.57 10.60 17.94
C ASP A 19 13.33 11.06 16.50
N ASP A 20 14.21 10.69 15.56
CA ASP A 20 14.16 11.02 14.14
C ASP A 20 13.56 9.90 13.27
N ASP A 21 13.00 8.86 13.87
CA ASP A 21 12.50 7.67 13.17
C ASP A 21 10.99 7.47 13.35
N ASN A 22 10.35 6.87 12.34
CA ASN A 22 8.91 6.61 12.34
C ASN A 22 8.62 5.17 11.90
N LEU A 23 7.67 4.53 12.58
CA LEU A 23 7.18 3.23 12.15
C LEU A 23 6.22 3.40 10.95
N ILE A 24 6.60 2.86 9.80
CA ILE A 24 5.83 3.00 8.55
C ILE A 24 5.06 1.73 8.14
N SER A 25 5.45 0.56 8.65
CA SER A 25 4.88 -0.71 8.21
C SER A 25 4.99 -1.77 9.30
N VAL A 26 3.95 -2.57 9.44
CA VAL A 26 3.86 -3.72 10.34
C VAL A 26 3.22 -4.85 9.57
N MET A 27 3.80 -6.04 9.66
CA MET A 27 3.29 -7.23 8.98
C MET A 27 3.58 -8.47 9.80
N THR A 28 2.76 -9.50 9.64
CA THR A 28 3.00 -10.83 10.21
C THR A 28 3.73 -11.71 9.20
N THR A 29 4.74 -12.43 9.68
CA THR A 29 5.55 -13.36 8.90
C THR A 29 5.62 -14.73 9.59
N ASN A 30 6.08 -15.75 8.87
CA ASN A 30 6.07 -17.15 9.33
C ASN A 30 7.47 -17.79 9.48
N GLY A 31 8.54 -17.06 9.22
CA GLY A 31 9.93 -17.53 9.25
C GLY A 31 10.51 -17.89 7.86
N GLU A 32 9.68 -17.94 6.83
CA GLU A 32 10.05 -18.34 5.46
C GLU A 32 9.82 -17.22 4.43
N ASN A 33 9.33 -16.06 4.85
CA ASN A 33 8.98 -14.98 3.94
C ASN A 33 10.18 -14.16 3.46
N GLU A 34 10.03 -13.58 2.27
CA GLU A 34 10.90 -12.51 1.77
C GLU A 34 10.24 -11.15 2.04
N ILE A 35 11.06 -10.18 2.42
CA ILE A 35 10.63 -8.80 2.67
C ILE A 35 11.20 -7.92 1.56
N PHE A 36 10.34 -7.07 0.99
CA PHE A 36 10.72 -6.03 0.07
C PHE A 36 10.60 -4.66 0.73
N VAL A 37 11.65 -3.86 0.64
CA VAL A 37 11.72 -2.51 1.20
C VAL A 37 12.07 -1.55 0.09
N ALA A 38 11.32 -0.45 -0.05
CA ALA A 38 11.53 0.58 -1.06
C ALA A 38 11.77 1.95 -0.44
N THR A 39 12.60 2.76 -1.10
CA THR A 39 12.99 4.10 -0.66
C THR A 39 12.43 5.17 -1.59
N ARG A 40 12.32 6.39 -1.08
CA ARG A 40 11.84 7.55 -1.83
C ARG A 40 12.61 7.76 -3.12
N ASN A 41 13.92 7.56 -3.10
CA ASN A 41 14.79 7.74 -4.27
C ASN A 41 14.76 6.55 -5.26
N GLY A 42 13.79 5.64 -5.13
CA GLY A 42 13.51 4.59 -6.11
C GLY A 42 14.47 3.40 -6.03
N LEU A 43 15.11 3.20 -4.87
CA LEU A 43 15.86 1.97 -4.58
C LEU A 43 14.97 1.00 -3.82
N GLY A 44 15.24 -0.30 -3.98
CA GLY A 44 14.52 -1.34 -3.26
C GLY A 44 15.36 -2.57 -3.05
N ILE A 45 15.15 -3.24 -1.91
CA ILE A 45 15.87 -4.46 -1.54
C ILE A 45 14.86 -5.54 -1.20
N LYS A 46 15.08 -6.74 -1.76
CA LYS A 46 14.39 -7.98 -1.38
C LYS A 46 15.36 -8.83 -0.57
N PHE A 47 14.99 -9.25 0.64
CA PHE A 47 15.84 -10.09 1.48
C PHE A 47 15.00 -11.13 2.23
N SER A 48 15.61 -12.25 2.62
CA SER A 48 14.94 -13.29 3.40
C SER A 48 14.81 -12.86 4.86
N GLU A 49 13.64 -13.06 5.47
CA GLU A 49 13.45 -12.74 6.88
C GLU A 49 14.37 -13.54 7.81
N LYS A 50 14.91 -14.68 7.35
CA LYS A 50 15.89 -15.50 8.08
C LYS A 50 17.19 -14.76 8.40
N ASP A 51 17.49 -13.69 7.67
CA ASP A 51 18.64 -12.81 7.97
C ASP A 51 18.39 -11.95 9.24
N VAL A 52 17.15 -11.90 9.73
CA VAL A 52 16.72 -11.14 10.90
C VAL A 52 16.46 -12.09 12.06
N ARG A 53 17.26 -11.97 13.11
CA ARG A 53 17.02 -12.72 14.35
C ARG A 53 15.77 -12.18 15.08
N PRO A 54 14.95 -13.05 15.69
CA PRO A 54 13.90 -12.61 16.61
C PRO A 54 14.49 -11.81 17.77
N MET A 55 13.82 -10.72 18.15
CA MET A 55 14.24 -9.85 19.25
C MET A 55 13.04 -9.50 20.14
N GLY A 56 13.34 -9.09 21.37
CA GLY A 56 12.33 -8.58 22.29
C GLY A 56 11.74 -7.25 21.83
N ARG A 57 10.58 -6.89 22.38
CA ARG A 57 9.80 -5.69 22.02
C ARG A 57 10.50 -4.35 22.26
N THR A 58 11.50 -4.32 23.13
CA THR A 58 12.27 -3.11 23.46
C THR A 58 13.52 -2.94 22.59
N ALA A 59 13.76 -3.84 21.64
CA ALA A 59 14.87 -3.73 20.71
C ALA A 59 14.62 -2.60 19.69
N THR A 60 15.70 -2.00 19.19
CA THR A 60 15.66 -0.99 18.12
C THR A 60 15.52 -1.58 16.72
N GLY A 61 15.85 -2.86 16.54
CA GLY A 61 15.80 -3.53 15.24
C GLY A 61 17.17 -3.68 14.58
N VAL A 62 17.15 -4.10 13.31
CA VAL A 62 18.34 -4.25 12.46
C VAL A 62 18.13 -3.54 11.14
N LYS A 63 19.23 -3.18 10.47
CA LYS A 63 19.18 -2.50 9.18
C LYS A 63 18.66 -3.42 8.06
N ALA A 64 17.63 -2.95 7.36
CA ALA A 64 17.06 -3.59 6.16
C ALA A 64 17.74 -3.11 4.86
N ILE A 65 17.95 -1.80 4.70
CA ILE A 65 18.58 -1.19 3.52
C ILE A 65 19.58 -0.10 3.93
N THR A 66 20.64 0.09 3.17
CA THR A 66 21.56 1.23 3.34
C THR A 66 21.07 2.42 2.51
N LEU A 67 20.60 3.45 3.21
CA LEU A 67 20.16 4.73 2.66
C LEU A 67 21.37 5.60 2.24
N ARG A 68 21.17 6.54 1.31
CA ARG A 68 22.19 7.48 0.83
C ARG A 68 21.64 8.90 0.83
N GLY A 69 22.40 9.87 1.34
CA GLY A 69 21.94 11.25 1.44
C GLY A 69 20.64 11.34 2.24
N GLU A 70 19.71 12.18 1.79
CA GLU A 70 18.40 12.41 2.40
C GLU A 70 17.33 11.36 2.00
N ASP A 71 17.75 10.16 1.59
CA ASP A 71 16.82 9.08 1.25
C ASP A 71 16.20 8.47 2.51
N TYR A 72 14.95 8.02 2.39
CA TYR A 72 14.23 7.34 3.47
C TYR A 72 13.31 6.26 2.91
N VAL A 73 12.93 5.33 3.78
CA VAL A 73 12.05 4.22 3.40
C VAL A 73 10.62 4.73 3.26
N VAL A 74 9.97 4.41 2.15
CA VAL A 74 8.56 4.76 1.89
C VAL A 74 7.63 3.57 2.01
N SER A 75 8.15 2.35 1.92
CA SER A 75 7.34 1.14 2.07
C SER A 75 8.19 -0.07 2.45
N ALA A 76 7.57 -0.98 3.20
CA ALA A 76 8.04 -2.33 3.42
C ALA A 76 6.86 -3.29 3.30
N VAL A 77 7.00 -4.35 2.50
CA VAL A 77 5.96 -5.35 2.23
C VAL A 77 6.52 -6.76 2.32
N LYS A 78 5.68 -7.71 2.77
CA LYS A 78 5.96 -9.15 2.73
C LYS A 78 5.61 -9.66 1.34
N ILE A 79 6.56 -10.32 0.65
CA ILE A 79 6.31 -10.94 -0.65
C ILE A 79 5.38 -12.14 -0.50
N MET A 80 4.39 -12.22 -1.39
CA MET A 80 3.44 -13.31 -1.51
C MET A 80 3.53 -13.89 -2.93
N GLU A 81 3.17 -15.17 -3.05
CA GLU A 81 3.08 -15.83 -4.36
C GLU A 81 2.01 -15.16 -5.23
N ASN A 82 2.21 -15.15 -6.55
CA ASN A 82 1.29 -14.59 -7.54
C ASN A 82 0.98 -13.09 -7.39
N ALA A 83 1.73 -12.36 -6.57
CA ALA A 83 1.59 -10.93 -6.40
C ALA A 83 2.70 -10.15 -7.11
N GLU A 84 2.41 -8.90 -7.44
CA GLU A 84 3.32 -7.97 -8.11
C GLU A 84 3.58 -6.73 -7.26
N ILE A 85 4.73 -6.10 -7.50
CA ILE A 85 5.11 -4.84 -6.86
C ILE A 85 4.54 -3.68 -7.66
N LEU A 86 3.48 -3.04 -7.14
CA LEU A 86 3.00 -1.76 -7.64
C LEU A 86 3.81 -0.63 -7.02
N ASN A 87 4.44 0.18 -7.86
CA ASN A 87 5.12 1.40 -7.47
C ASN A 87 4.39 2.62 -8.02
N VAL A 88 4.29 3.67 -7.20
CA VAL A 88 3.62 4.93 -7.56
C VAL A 88 4.49 6.11 -7.18
N THR A 89 4.57 7.11 -8.05
CA THR A 89 5.39 8.30 -7.88
C THR A 89 4.55 9.55 -7.60
N GLU A 90 5.21 10.59 -7.10
CA GLU A 90 4.60 11.87 -6.70
C GLU A 90 3.83 12.54 -7.86
N LYS A 91 4.25 12.34 -9.11
CA LYS A 91 3.57 12.91 -10.30
C LYS A 91 2.57 11.97 -10.96
N GLY A 92 2.10 10.95 -10.23
CA GLY A 92 1.02 10.07 -10.68
C GLY A 92 1.46 9.08 -11.75
N PHE A 93 2.75 8.74 -11.82
CA PHE A 93 3.24 7.61 -12.62
C PHE A 93 3.26 6.36 -11.76
N GLY A 94 3.07 5.21 -12.39
CA GLY A 94 3.22 3.94 -11.72
C GLY A 94 3.16 2.77 -12.68
N LYS A 95 3.41 1.59 -12.12
CA LYS A 95 3.43 0.32 -12.84
C LYS A 95 3.48 -0.84 -11.86
N ARG A 96 3.06 -2.00 -12.33
CA ARG A 96 3.32 -3.27 -11.66
C ARG A 96 4.64 -3.85 -12.18
N THR A 97 5.34 -4.59 -11.32
CA THR A 97 6.54 -5.33 -11.70
C THR A 97 6.54 -6.65 -10.94
N GLU A 98 6.76 -7.74 -11.66
CA GLU A 98 6.91 -9.07 -11.06
C GLU A 98 7.97 -9.07 -9.95
N THR A 99 7.67 -9.77 -8.86
CA THR A 99 8.53 -9.90 -7.68
C THR A 99 9.86 -10.58 -8.00
N ASP A 100 9.88 -11.46 -9.01
CA ASP A 100 11.07 -12.15 -9.53
C ASP A 100 12.06 -11.23 -10.23
N ALA A 101 11.60 -10.07 -10.72
CA ALA A 101 12.51 -9.07 -11.27
C ALA A 101 13.49 -8.53 -10.21
N PHE A 102 13.16 -8.66 -8.93
CA PHE A 102 13.99 -8.24 -7.80
C PHE A 102 14.73 -9.45 -7.22
N THR A 103 16.02 -9.57 -7.48
CA THR A 103 16.83 -10.66 -6.89
C THR A 103 16.99 -10.47 -5.38
N VAL A 104 16.91 -11.58 -4.65
CA VAL A 104 17.19 -11.63 -3.20
C VAL A 104 18.64 -11.20 -2.95
N GLN A 105 18.82 -10.33 -1.96
CA GLN A 105 20.09 -9.84 -1.47
C GLN A 105 20.15 -10.02 0.04
N TYR A 106 21.35 -9.93 0.60
CA TYR A 106 21.51 -9.84 2.05
C TYR A 106 20.99 -8.50 2.56
N ARG A 107 20.29 -8.50 3.70
CA ARG A 107 19.80 -7.26 4.32
C ARG A 107 20.94 -6.27 4.60
N GLY A 108 20.63 -4.98 4.57
CA GLY A 108 21.58 -3.89 4.71
C GLY A 108 22.34 -3.55 3.42
N GLY A 109 22.07 -4.25 2.32
CA GLY A 109 22.54 -3.90 0.98
C GLY A 109 22.03 -2.53 0.50
N LYS A 110 22.53 -2.08 -0.65
CA LYS A 110 22.13 -0.78 -1.25
C LYS A 110 20.86 -0.87 -2.10
N GLY A 111 20.36 -2.09 -2.34
CA GLY A 111 19.19 -2.32 -3.18
C GLY A 111 19.45 -2.13 -4.69
N LEU A 112 18.40 -2.37 -5.45
CA LEU A 112 18.32 -2.22 -6.90
C LEU A 112 17.33 -1.11 -7.24
N LYS A 113 17.46 -0.52 -8.44
CA LYS A 113 16.48 0.44 -8.94
C LYS A 113 15.11 -0.24 -9.13
N VAL A 114 14.06 0.38 -8.58
CA VAL A 114 12.65 -0.04 -8.64
C VAL A 114 11.91 0.70 -9.75
N HIS A 115 12.25 1.98 -9.94
CA HIS A 115 11.62 2.87 -10.90
C HIS A 115 12.68 3.79 -11.52
N GLN A 116 12.57 4.09 -12.82
CA GLN A 116 13.36 5.16 -13.42
C GLN A 116 12.74 6.51 -13.06
N LEU A 117 13.23 7.12 -11.99
CA LEU A 117 12.78 8.44 -11.56
C LEU A 117 13.38 9.53 -12.46
N THR A 118 12.57 10.55 -12.74
CA THR A 118 12.90 11.75 -13.53
C THR A 118 12.11 12.93 -12.98
N GLU A 119 12.42 14.15 -13.42
CA GLU A 119 11.63 15.34 -13.07
C GLU A 119 10.14 15.17 -13.42
N LYS A 120 9.83 14.45 -14.52
CA LYS A 120 8.46 14.16 -14.96
C LYS A 120 7.71 13.23 -14.02
N THR A 121 8.39 12.27 -13.39
CA THR A 121 7.76 11.29 -12.49
C THR A 121 7.72 11.78 -11.05
N GLY A 122 8.64 12.67 -10.66
CA GLY A 122 8.89 12.96 -9.25
C GLY A 122 9.53 11.77 -8.53
N ALA A 123 9.58 11.83 -7.20
CA ALA A 123 10.10 10.74 -6.38
C ALA A 123 9.07 9.63 -6.17
N LEU A 124 9.49 8.53 -5.56
CA LEU A 124 8.60 7.43 -5.25
C LEU A 124 7.74 7.79 -4.03
N THR A 125 6.41 7.78 -4.18
CA THR A 125 5.46 7.99 -3.08
C THR A 125 5.35 6.74 -2.23
N GLY A 126 5.30 5.57 -2.86
CA GLY A 126 5.19 4.32 -2.14
C GLY A 126 5.19 3.09 -3.04
N VAL A 127 5.15 1.94 -2.38
CA VAL A 127 5.03 0.63 -3.01
C VAL A 127 3.98 -0.18 -2.28
N LEU A 128 3.16 -0.90 -3.04
CA LEU A 128 2.21 -1.90 -2.55
C LEU A 128 2.55 -3.24 -3.19
N LEU A 129 2.26 -4.32 -2.47
CA LEU A 129 2.17 -5.64 -3.07
C LEU A 129 0.71 -5.89 -3.43
N VAL A 130 0.44 -6.11 -4.72
CA VAL A 130 -0.91 -6.24 -5.27
C VAL A 130 -1.07 -7.54 -6.04
N GLU A 131 -2.22 -8.17 -5.89
CA GLU A 131 -2.70 -9.26 -6.73
C GLU A 131 -3.61 -8.69 -7.84
N GLU A 132 -3.90 -9.50 -8.86
CA GLU A 132 -4.61 -9.03 -10.06
C GLU A 132 -6.02 -8.47 -9.76
N ASN A 133 -6.74 -9.10 -8.82
CA ASN A 133 -8.12 -8.74 -8.48
C ASN A 133 -8.25 -7.62 -7.44
N GLU A 134 -7.14 -7.14 -6.89
CA GLU A 134 -7.17 -6.09 -5.87
C GLU A 134 -7.35 -4.70 -6.50
N GLU A 135 -7.87 -3.77 -5.71
CA GLU A 135 -7.97 -2.37 -6.09
C GLU A 135 -7.01 -1.51 -5.27
N VAL A 136 -6.68 -0.34 -5.82
CA VAL A 136 -5.72 0.59 -5.24
C VAL A 136 -6.32 1.98 -5.25
N MET A 137 -6.25 2.65 -4.10
CA MET A 137 -6.60 4.05 -3.96
C MET A 137 -5.36 4.92 -4.04
N LEU A 138 -5.45 6.00 -4.81
CA LEU A 138 -4.46 7.07 -4.85
C LEU A 138 -5.10 8.35 -4.34
N MET A 139 -4.41 9.04 -3.43
CA MET A 139 -4.84 10.32 -2.86
C MET A 139 -3.85 11.43 -3.21
N THR A 140 -4.37 12.55 -3.70
CA THR A 140 -3.58 13.74 -4.00
C THR A 140 -3.44 14.68 -2.80
N SER A 141 -2.48 15.61 -2.89
CA SER A 141 -2.29 16.69 -1.91
C SER A 141 -3.50 17.62 -1.77
N GLU A 142 -4.43 17.59 -2.73
CA GLU A 142 -5.68 18.37 -2.70
C GLU A 142 -6.88 17.54 -2.21
N GLY A 143 -6.65 16.30 -1.76
CA GLY A 143 -7.71 15.42 -1.25
C GLY A 143 -8.54 14.74 -2.36
N ILE A 144 -8.09 14.79 -3.61
CA ILE A 144 -8.73 14.02 -4.69
C ILE A 144 -8.32 12.55 -4.54
N ILE A 145 -9.31 11.66 -4.51
CA ILE A 145 -9.11 10.22 -4.40
C ILE A 145 -9.58 9.57 -5.69
N ILE A 146 -8.77 8.66 -6.22
CA ILE A 146 -9.18 7.77 -7.31
C ILE A 146 -8.95 6.32 -6.93
N ARG A 147 -9.76 5.43 -7.50
CA ARG A 147 -9.71 3.98 -7.33
C ARG A 147 -9.35 3.36 -8.67
N LEU A 148 -8.39 2.43 -8.66
CA LEU A 148 -7.88 1.75 -9.85
C LEU A 148 -7.82 0.25 -9.58
N ARG A 149 -8.27 -0.57 -10.53
CA ARG A 149 -8.03 -2.01 -10.48
C ARG A 149 -6.57 -2.31 -10.77
N ALA A 150 -5.94 -3.15 -9.96
CA ALA A 150 -4.54 -3.51 -10.13
C ALA A 150 -4.29 -4.09 -11.53
N ARG A 151 -5.17 -4.97 -12.02
CA ARG A 151 -5.09 -5.55 -13.37
C ARG A 151 -5.04 -4.54 -14.53
N ASP A 152 -5.62 -3.36 -14.36
CA ASP A 152 -5.66 -2.33 -15.41
C ASP A 152 -4.34 -1.52 -15.44
N ILE A 153 -3.51 -1.63 -14.41
CA ILE A 153 -2.18 -1.00 -14.35
C ILE A 153 -1.18 -1.85 -15.11
N SER A 154 -0.39 -1.25 -16.00
CA SER A 154 0.57 -2.00 -16.82
C SER A 154 1.67 -2.69 -15.99
N THR A 155 1.92 -3.97 -16.29
CA THR A 155 3.11 -4.69 -15.81
C THR A 155 4.30 -4.38 -16.71
N ILE A 156 5.36 -3.80 -16.14
CA ILE A 156 6.56 -3.36 -16.86
C ILE A 156 7.79 -3.62 -15.98
N GLY A 157 8.93 -3.93 -16.61
CA GLY A 157 10.19 -4.15 -15.90
C GLY A 157 10.66 -2.96 -15.04
N ARG A 158 11.57 -3.24 -14.11
CA ARG A 158 12.03 -2.31 -13.05
C ARG A 158 12.59 -0.98 -13.56
N VAL A 159 13.44 -1.00 -14.59
CA VAL A 159 14.14 0.20 -15.06
C VAL A 159 13.34 0.90 -16.16
N SER A 160 12.12 1.30 -15.83
CA SER A 160 11.22 2.06 -16.70
C SER A 160 10.51 3.16 -15.92
N GLN A 161 9.94 4.15 -16.63
CA GLN A 161 9.18 5.25 -16.05
C GLN A 161 7.73 4.89 -15.70
N GLY A 162 7.27 3.69 -16.04
CA GLY A 162 5.86 3.32 -15.88
C GLY A 162 4.92 4.10 -16.80
N VAL A 163 3.64 4.07 -16.46
CA VAL A 163 2.54 4.75 -17.17
C VAL A 163 1.88 5.76 -16.25
N LYS A 164 1.11 6.69 -16.82
CA LYS A 164 0.38 7.69 -16.04
C LYS A 164 -0.88 7.05 -15.46
N LEU A 165 -0.98 7.02 -14.13
CA LEU A 165 -2.14 6.51 -13.39
C LEU A 165 -3.20 7.59 -13.17
N MET A 166 -2.77 8.85 -13.02
CA MET A 166 -3.70 9.98 -12.94
C MET A 166 -3.11 11.26 -13.53
N ASN A 167 -3.99 12.13 -14.03
CA ASN A 167 -3.61 13.49 -14.38
C ASN A 167 -3.64 14.37 -13.14
N LEU A 168 -2.55 15.09 -12.91
CA LEU A 168 -2.39 16.03 -11.81
C LEU A 168 -2.25 17.44 -12.37
N ASN A 169 -2.82 18.41 -11.67
CA ASN A 169 -2.58 19.82 -11.93
C ASN A 169 -1.15 20.20 -11.50
N ASP A 170 -0.67 21.35 -11.98
CA ASP A 170 0.63 21.87 -11.59
C ASP A 170 0.70 22.09 -10.07
N GLY A 171 1.79 21.66 -9.45
CA GLY A 171 1.98 21.72 -8.00
C GLY A 171 1.32 20.58 -7.21
N VAL A 172 0.34 19.88 -7.78
CA VAL A 172 -0.34 18.75 -7.10
C VAL A 172 0.54 17.49 -7.17
N THR A 173 0.53 16.71 -6.09
CA THR A 173 1.25 15.44 -6.00
C THR A 173 0.38 14.33 -5.42
N VAL A 174 0.74 13.07 -5.71
CA VAL A 174 0.21 11.90 -4.99
C VAL A 174 0.92 11.82 -3.64
N VAL A 175 0.14 11.84 -2.57
CA VAL A 175 0.63 11.84 -1.18
C VAL A 175 0.26 10.56 -0.42
N GLY A 176 -0.72 9.80 -0.91
CA GLY A 176 -1.16 8.56 -0.28
C GLY A 176 -1.47 7.49 -1.31
N ILE A 177 -1.12 6.26 -0.98
CA ILE A 177 -1.54 5.06 -1.70
C ILE A 177 -2.04 4.04 -0.69
N ALA A 178 -3.14 3.37 -1.02
CA ALA A 178 -3.70 2.32 -0.18
C ALA A 178 -4.21 1.19 -1.06
N LYS A 179 -4.16 -0.02 -0.52
CA LYS A 179 -4.74 -1.20 -1.14
C LYS A 179 -6.12 -1.42 -0.56
N ILE A 180 -7.08 -1.74 -1.41
CA ILE A 180 -8.43 -2.15 -1.02
C ILE A 180 -8.51 -3.67 -1.24
N SER A 181 -8.90 -4.41 -0.21
CA SER A 181 -9.08 -5.86 -0.32
C SER A 181 -10.42 -6.21 -0.96
N GLU A 182 -10.57 -7.43 -1.47
CA GLU A 182 -11.87 -7.91 -1.98
C GLU A 182 -12.95 -7.94 -0.89
N GLU A 183 -12.57 -8.09 0.39
CA GLU A 183 -13.51 -8.06 1.52
C GLU A 183 -14.07 -6.64 1.69
N ASP A 184 -13.20 -5.62 1.67
CA ASP A 184 -13.62 -4.21 1.74
C ASP A 184 -14.53 -3.83 0.54
N ILE A 185 -14.27 -4.38 -0.65
CA ILE A 185 -15.11 -4.13 -1.84
C ILE A 185 -16.49 -4.76 -1.68
N LYS A 186 -16.57 -5.98 -1.13
CA LYS A 186 -17.87 -6.65 -0.91
C LYS A 186 -18.69 -5.97 0.16
N ASP A 187 -18.04 -5.48 1.22
CA ASP A 187 -18.71 -4.70 2.26
C ASP A 187 -19.26 -3.38 1.68
N ASP A 188 -18.47 -2.66 0.87
CA ASP A 188 -18.94 -1.47 0.13
C ASP A 188 -20.15 -1.80 -0.78
N GLU A 189 -20.12 -2.91 -1.53
CA GLU A 189 -21.21 -3.32 -2.43
C GLU A 189 -22.48 -3.69 -1.66
N LEU A 190 -22.37 -4.35 -0.51
CA LEU A 190 -23.49 -4.70 0.36
C LEU A 190 -24.13 -3.45 0.98
N GLU A 191 -23.33 -2.49 1.44
CA GLU A 191 -23.85 -1.22 1.98
C GLU A 191 -24.64 -0.43 0.93
N ILE A 192 -24.19 -0.40 -0.33
CA ILE A 192 -24.92 0.27 -1.43
C ILE A 192 -26.25 -0.43 -1.74
N LEU A 193 -26.28 -1.77 -1.72
CA LEU A 193 -27.49 -2.55 -1.95
C LEU A 193 -28.52 -2.35 -0.82
N ASP A 194 -28.07 -2.24 0.43
CA ASP A 194 -28.92 -1.99 1.59
C ASP A 194 -29.51 -0.56 1.55
N ASP A 195 -28.74 0.44 1.10
CA ASP A 195 -29.24 1.81 0.91
C ASP A 195 -30.24 1.90 -0.27
N GLU A 196 -29.99 1.23 -1.40
CA GLU A 196 -30.93 1.22 -2.54
C GLU A 196 -32.22 0.43 -2.25
N THR A 197 -32.16 -0.63 -1.46
CA THR A 197 -33.36 -1.37 -1.02
C THR A 197 -34.17 -0.56 -0.02
N SER A 198 -33.52 0.10 0.95
CA SER A 198 -34.18 1.00 1.90
C SER A 198 -34.87 2.19 1.21
N ALA A 199 -34.22 2.80 0.21
CA ALA A 199 -34.80 3.89 -0.56
C ALA A 199 -35.98 3.45 -1.45
N ASN A 200 -35.93 2.23 -2.00
CA ASN A 200 -37.04 1.69 -2.78
C ASN A 200 -38.24 1.29 -1.91
N GLU A 201 -38.02 0.75 -0.72
CA GLU A 201 -39.09 0.45 0.25
C GLU A 201 -39.78 1.73 0.77
N GLU A 202 -39.05 2.81 1.04
CA GLU A 202 -39.67 4.10 1.39
C GLU A 202 -40.49 4.68 0.22
N SER A 203 -40.03 4.51 -1.03
CA SER A 203 -40.77 5.01 -2.20
C SER A 203 -42.06 4.22 -2.49
N SER A 204 -42.08 2.91 -2.21
CA SER A 204 -43.27 2.07 -2.41
C SER A 204 -44.33 2.35 -1.34
N ILE A 205 -43.93 2.60 -0.10
CA ILE A 205 -44.84 3.00 1.01
C ILE A 205 -45.54 4.34 0.70
N ILE A 206 -44.82 5.32 0.15
CA ILE A 206 -45.41 6.63 -0.23
C ILE A 206 -46.44 6.46 -1.36
N SER A 207 -46.20 5.55 -2.32
CA SER A 207 -47.13 5.29 -3.42
C SER A 207 -48.42 4.57 -2.98
N GLU A 208 -48.34 3.72 -1.95
CA GLU A 208 -49.52 3.04 -1.39
C GLU A 208 -50.38 4.00 -0.53
N GLU A 209 -49.78 4.95 0.19
CA GLU A 209 -50.53 5.95 0.97
C GLU A 209 -51.32 6.93 0.07
N GLU A 210 -50.76 7.40 -1.05
CA GLU A 210 -51.49 8.29 -1.99
C GLU A 210 -52.70 7.61 -2.64
N THR A 211 -52.66 6.29 -2.83
CA THR A 211 -53.77 5.54 -3.44
C THR A 211 -54.94 5.32 -2.46
N SER A 212 -54.69 5.44 -1.15
CA SER A 212 -55.70 5.23 -0.09
C SER A 212 -56.52 6.48 0.27
N ILE A 213 -56.13 7.67 -0.19
CA ILE A 213 -56.78 8.94 0.17
C ILE A 213 -57.89 9.35 -0.84
N THR A 214 -58.10 8.59 -1.93
CA THR A 214 -59.06 8.92 -2.99
C THR A 214 -60.35 8.08 -3.04
N GLU A 215 -60.71 7.33 -1.99
CA GLU A 215 -62.05 6.71 -1.85
C GLU A 215 -62.93 7.35 -0.77
#